data_AF-A0A9P6Y2K8-F1
#
_entry.id   AF-A0A9P6Y2K8-F1
#
_cell.length_a   1.000
_cell.length_b   1.000
_cell.length_c   1.000
_cell.angle_alpha   90.00
_cell.angle_beta   90.00
_cell.angle_gamma   90.00
#
_symmetry.space_group_name_H-M   'P 1'
#
loop_
_entity.id
_entity.type
_entity.pdbx_description
1 polymer ?
#
loop_
_entity_poly.entity_id
_entity_poly.type
_entity_poly.pdbx_seq_one_letter_code
_entity_poly.pdbx_strand_id
1 'polypeptide(L)'
;MQARLFFTYDISLQRIRPLLRPDSSHCPRPAAWLLRDLNSLFWQNQIAALDPGNLITTLSSADWVRFWSLKMLPEARSLCFRFLYGKSHCQLTIAHFNPDVSSACKLCKTPREDIHHLVISCPYKWPIWQKALSRFVPYLEFNPEDIHEILGKMRRYEHVDNTKLLILSYYVMLFIWRARWRYIFDNIPLSPIHIVTSVFEKLRLYLQQ
;
A
#
# COMPACT_ATOMS: atom_id res chain seq x y z
N MET A 1 -9.29 14.73 -26.37
CA MET A 1 -8.76 14.68 -24.99
C MET A 1 -8.67 13.21 -24.54
N GLN A 2 -7.49 12.60 -24.65
CA GLN A 2 -7.29 11.18 -24.33
C GLN A 2 -7.16 11.00 -22.81
N ALA A 3 -8.17 10.36 -22.21
CA ALA A 3 -8.11 9.77 -20.88
C ALA A 3 -7.08 8.63 -20.86
N ARG A 4 -5.79 8.97 -20.73
CA ARG A 4 -4.73 8.00 -20.47
C ARG A 4 -4.97 7.38 -19.10
N LEU A 5 -5.54 6.17 -19.13
CA LEU A 5 -5.25 5.04 -18.25
C LEU A 5 -5.09 5.42 -16.78
N PHE A 6 -6.22 5.52 -16.07
CA PHE A 6 -6.19 5.43 -14.62
C PHE A 6 -5.49 4.11 -14.25
N PHE A 7 -4.38 4.21 -13.53
CA PHE A 7 -3.71 3.06 -12.92
C PHE A 7 -4.59 2.56 -11.77
N THR A 8 -5.67 1.85 -12.12
CA THR A 8 -6.59 1.24 -11.18
C THR A 8 -5.94 0.01 -10.59
N TYR A 9 -6.31 -0.30 -9.35
CA TYR A 9 -5.77 -1.44 -8.62
C TYR A 9 -5.87 -2.74 -9.43
N ASP A 10 -6.97 -2.95 -10.16
CA ASP A 10 -7.20 -4.16 -10.97
C ASP A 10 -6.22 -4.28 -12.13
N ILE A 11 -5.88 -3.18 -12.79
CA ILE A 11 -4.86 -3.15 -13.86
C ILE A 11 -3.48 -3.46 -13.27
N SER A 12 -3.16 -2.91 -12.09
CA SER A 12 -1.91 -3.24 -11.40
C SER A 12 -1.85 -4.72 -11.01
N LEU A 13 -2.95 -5.28 -10.49
CA LEU A 13 -3.01 -6.68 -10.09
C LEU A 13 -2.85 -7.62 -11.29
N GLN A 14 -3.44 -7.27 -12.44
CA GLN A 14 -3.21 -8.01 -13.69
C GLN A 14 -1.75 -8.01 -14.11
N ARG A 15 -1.01 -6.91 -13.88
CA ARG A 15 0.43 -6.81 -14.17
C ARG A 15 1.32 -7.45 -13.12
N ILE A 16 0.87 -7.53 -11.85
CA ILE A 16 1.59 -8.21 -10.76
C ILE A 16 1.43 -9.73 -10.86
N ARG A 17 0.25 -10.23 -11.26
CA ARG A 17 -0.06 -11.66 -11.33
C ARG A 17 0.98 -12.51 -12.07
N PRO A 18 1.52 -12.11 -13.24
CA PRO A 18 2.59 -12.85 -13.90
C PRO A 18 3.85 -13.02 -13.03
N LEU A 19 4.21 -12.01 -12.22
CA LEU A 19 5.37 -12.06 -11.32
C LEU A 19 5.17 -13.02 -10.14
N LEU A 20 3.92 -13.41 -9.86
CA LEU A 20 3.54 -14.30 -8.76
C LEU A 20 3.32 -15.75 -9.24
N ARG A 21 3.43 -16.04 -10.54
CA ARG A 21 3.29 -17.39 -11.06
C ARG A 21 4.65 -18.10 -10.95
N PRO A 22 4.72 -19.26 -10.27
CA PRO A 22 5.87 -20.12 -10.44
C PRO A 22 5.86 -20.65 -11.87
N ASP A 23 6.95 -20.42 -12.61
CA ASP A 23 7.21 -21.07 -13.89
C ASP A 23 7.58 -22.54 -13.63
N SER A 24 6.62 -23.35 -13.20
CA SER A 24 6.81 -24.80 -13.05
C SER A 24 5.77 -25.54 -13.89
N SER A 25 6.25 -26.25 -14.91
CA SER A 25 5.48 -27.01 -15.90
C SER A 25 4.81 -28.29 -15.38
N HIS A 26 4.70 -28.49 -14.05
CA HIS A 26 4.39 -29.79 -13.45
C HIS A 26 3.14 -29.87 -12.56
N CYS A 27 2.28 -28.86 -12.51
CA CYS A 27 1.00 -28.97 -11.80
C CYS A 27 -0.19 -29.01 -12.77
N PRO A 28 -0.95 -30.13 -12.84
CA PRO A 28 -2.17 -30.18 -13.65
C PRO A 28 -3.18 -29.16 -13.11
N ARG A 29 -3.73 -28.34 -13.99
CA ARG A 29 -4.74 -27.32 -13.67
C ARG A 29 -5.96 -27.96 -12.98
N PRO A 30 -6.25 -27.65 -11.71
CA PRO A 30 -7.58 -27.90 -11.17
C PRO A 30 -8.56 -26.88 -11.75
N ALA A 31 -9.84 -27.23 -11.84
CA ALA A 31 -10.88 -26.38 -12.39
C ALA A 31 -10.88 -24.97 -11.78
N ALA A 32 -11.09 -23.96 -12.63
CA ALA A 32 -10.91 -22.53 -12.32
C ALA A 32 -11.72 -21.99 -11.12
N TRP A 33 -12.75 -22.72 -10.67
CA TRP A 33 -13.57 -22.37 -9.52
C TRP A 33 -12.98 -22.90 -8.19
N LEU A 34 -12.35 -24.07 -8.17
CA LEU A 34 -11.60 -24.58 -7.00
C LEU A 34 -10.33 -23.76 -6.72
N LEU A 35 -9.73 -23.18 -7.76
CA LEU A 35 -8.57 -22.29 -7.70
C LEU A 35 -8.88 -20.87 -7.18
N ARG A 36 -10.13 -20.49 -6.88
CA ARG A 36 -10.39 -19.19 -6.21
C ARG A 36 -10.31 -19.33 -4.69
N ASP A 37 -10.94 -20.37 -4.15
CA ASP A 37 -11.06 -20.54 -2.69
C ASP A 37 -9.88 -21.27 -2.06
N LEU A 38 -9.32 -22.30 -2.72
CA LEU A 38 -8.13 -23.00 -2.21
C LEU A 38 -6.87 -22.15 -2.32
N ASN A 39 -6.72 -21.40 -3.42
CA ASN A 39 -5.66 -20.40 -3.52
C ASN A 39 -5.84 -19.36 -2.42
N SER A 40 -7.02 -18.75 -2.25
CA SER A 40 -7.23 -17.72 -1.23
C SER A 40 -6.75 -18.15 0.16
N LEU A 41 -7.07 -19.37 0.62
CA LEU A 41 -6.67 -19.87 1.93
C LEU A 41 -5.20 -20.35 1.98
N PHE A 42 -4.71 -21.00 0.93
CA PHE A 42 -3.31 -21.44 0.84
C PHE A 42 -2.34 -20.26 0.75
N TRP A 43 -2.65 -19.24 -0.05
CA TRP A 43 -1.91 -17.98 -0.12
C TRP A 43 -1.97 -17.20 1.20
N GLN A 44 -3.10 -17.23 1.90
CA GLN A 44 -3.24 -16.58 3.22
C GLN A 44 -2.32 -17.19 4.27
N ASN A 45 -2.24 -18.52 4.32
CA ASN A 45 -1.41 -19.22 5.29
C ASN A 45 0.09 -19.09 4.97
N GLN A 46 0.49 -19.06 3.68
CA GLN A 46 1.89 -18.87 3.30
C GLN A 46 2.38 -17.43 3.48
N ILE A 47 1.56 -16.41 3.16
CA ILE A 47 1.95 -15.00 3.40
C ILE A 47 2.10 -14.73 4.90
N ALA A 48 1.23 -15.30 5.74
CA ALA A 48 1.33 -15.19 7.20
C ALA A 48 2.62 -15.81 7.78
N ALA A 49 3.19 -16.82 7.11
CA ALA A 49 4.42 -17.48 7.55
C ALA A 49 5.71 -16.69 7.20
N LEU A 50 5.65 -15.72 6.29
CA LEU A 50 6.81 -14.96 5.81
C LEU A 50 7.09 -13.68 6.62
N ASP A 51 6.17 -13.35 7.53
CA ASP A 51 6.30 -12.20 8.42
C ASP A 51 5.74 -12.55 9.81
N PRO A 52 6.57 -13.11 10.72
CA PRO A 52 6.23 -13.11 12.14
C PRO A 52 6.18 -11.67 12.72
N GLY A 53 6.57 -10.65 11.95
CA GLY A 53 6.49 -9.24 12.30
C GLY A 53 5.09 -8.65 12.12
N ASN A 54 4.16 -9.02 13.00
CA ASN A 54 3.13 -8.15 13.57
C ASN A 54 2.44 -7.09 12.67
N LEU A 55 1.86 -7.50 11.53
CA LEU A 55 0.74 -6.76 10.92
C LEU A 55 -0.58 -7.55 10.98
N ILE A 56 -0.73 -8.45 11.97
CA ILE A 56 -2.08 -8.77 12.46
C ILE A 56 -2.49 -7.55 13.26
N THR A 57 -3.20 -6.64 12.60
CA THR A 57 -3.67 -5.42 13.23
C THR A 57 -4.45 -5.73 14.50
N THR A 58 -3.99 -5.19 15.61
CA THR A 58 -4.70 -5.16 16.91
C THR A 58 -5.81 -4.11 16.89
N LEU A 59 -6.43 -3.87 15.73
CA LEU A 59 -7.53 -2.91 15.62
C LEU A 59 -8.73 -3.45 16.38
N SER A 60 -9.29 -2.61 17.23
CA SER A 60 -10.52 -2.94 17.94
C SER A 60 -11.71 -2.98 16.97
N SER A 61 -12.82 -3.57 17.39
CA SER A 61 -14.08 -3.52 16.62
C SER A 61 -14.51 -2.06 16.34
N ALA A 62 -14.26 -1.14 17.28
CA ALA A 62 -14.57 0.28 17.11
C ALA A 62 -13.71 0.93 16.02
N ASP A 63 -12.42 0.59 15.95
CA ASP A 63 -11.53 1.09 14.90
C ASP A 63 -11.95 0.56 13.53
N TRP A 64 -12.40 -0.70 13.44
CA TRP A 64 -12.95 -1.24 12.21
C TRP A 64 -14.21 -0.50 11.75
N VAL A 65 -15.15 -0.25 12.66
CA VAL A 65 -16.35 0.55 12.35
C VAL A 65 -15.95 1.94 11.84
N ARG A 66 -14.97 2.58 12.49
CA ARG A 66 -14.42 3.87 12.04
C ARG A 66 -13.81 3.76 10.65
N PHE A 67 -12.97 2.78 10.40
CA PHE A 67 -12.34 2.57 9.09
C PHE A 67 -13.37 2.45 7.96
N TRP A 68 -14.41 1.65 8.18
CA TRP A 68 -15.46 1.43 7.18
C TRP A 68 -16.35 2.67 6.98
N SER A 69 -16.49 3.54 7.99
CA SER A 69 -17.28 4.77 7.88
C SER A 69 -16.55 5.94 7.22
N LEU A 70 -15.21 5.88 7.07
CA LEU A 70 -14.44 6.94 6.41
C LEU A 70 -14.89 7.15 4.96
N LYS A 71 -15.23 8.38 4.59
CA LYS A 71 -15.49 8.77 3.20
C LYS A 71 -14.17 8.89 2.42
N MET A 72 -13.80 7.83 1.69
CA MET A 72 -12.59 7.80 0.86
C MET A 72 -12.75 6.96 -0.41
N LEU A 73 -11.80 7.13 -1.34
CA LEU A 73 -11.65 6.32 -2.55
C LEU A 73 -11.72 4.81 -2.25
N PRO A 74 -12.53 4.03 -2.98
CA PRO A 74 -12.58 2.57 -2.84
C PRO A 74 -11.21 1.89 -3.00
N GLU A 75 -10.35 2.41 -3.88
CA GLU A 75 -9.01 1.86 -4.08
C GLU A 75 -8.07 2.18 -2.92
N ALA A 76 -8.21 3.36 -2.31
CA ALA A 76 -7.50 3.68 -1.07
C ALA A 76 -7.91 2.69 0.02
N ARG A 77 -9.21 2.54 0.26
CA ARG A 77 -9.76 1.62 1.26
C ARG A 77 -9.28 0.19 1.05
N SER A 78 -9.34 -0.30 -0.19
CA SER A 78 -8.89 -1.67 -0.53
C SER A 78 -7.40 -1.87 -0.27
N LEU A 79 -6.56 -0.88 -0.59
CA LEU A 79 -5.13 -0.95 -0.29
C LEU A 79 -4.87 -0.90 1.22
N CYS A 80 -5.55 -0.02 1.94
CA CYS A 80 -5.43 0.11 3.40
C CYS A 80 -5.83 -1.18 4.09
N PHE A 81 -6.96 -1.78 3.72
CA PHE A 81 -7.37 -3.07 4.23
C PHE A 81 -6.27 -4.12 4.03
N ARG A 82 -5.66 -4.22 2.85
CA ARG A 82 -4.56 -5.17 2.63
C ARG A 82 -3.31 -4.84 3.43
N PHE A 83 -2.97 -3.56 3.58
CA PHE A 83 -1.88 -3.13 4.45
C PHE A 83 -2.11 -3.56 5.90
N LEU A 84 -3.31 -3.31 6.44
CA LEU A 84 -3.72 -3.68 7.80
C LEU A 84 -3.69 -5.19 8.04
N TYR A 85 -3.86 -6.01 7.00
CA TYR A 85 -3.80 -7.47 7.08
C TYR A 85 -2.46 -8.07 6.63
N GLY A 86 -1.45 -7.26 6.31
CA GLY A 86 -0.17 -7.75 5.79
C GLY A 86 -0.26 -8.43 4.41
N LYS A 87 -1.31 -8.14 3.63
CA LYS A 87 -1.59 -8.77 2.32
C LYS A 87 -1.21 -7.90 1.13
N SER A 88 -0.32 -6.92 1.32
CA SER A 88 0.17 -6.04 0.26
C SER A 88 1.42 -6.63 -0.39
N HIS A 89 1.42 -6.77 -1.72
CA HIS A 89 2.59 -7.27 -2.44
C HIS A 89 3.76 -6.27 -2.35
N CYS A 90 4.88 -6.73 -1.80
CA CYS A 90 6.17 -6.05 -1.75
C CYS A 90 7.26 -6.93 -2.42
N GLN A 91 8.49 -6.44 -2.57
CA GLN A 91 9.54 -7.25 -3.23
C GLN A 91 9.88 -8.50 -2.44
N LEU A 92 9.80 -8.46 -1.11
CA LEU A 92 9.96 -9.66 -0.29
C LEU A 92 8.93 -10.73 -0.66
N THR A 93 7.65 -10.36 -0.76
CA THR A 93 6.58 -11.29 -1.17
C THR A 93 6.78 -11.79 -2.61
N ILE A 94 7.22 -10.92 -3.52
CA ILE A 94 7.47 -11.32 -4.92
C ILE A 94 8.63 -12.31 -5.01
N ALA A 95 9.75 -12.02 -4.35
CA ALA A 95 10.94 -12.87 -4.32
C ALA A 95 10.65 -14.25 -3.71
N HIS A 96 9.71 -14.31 -2.76
CA HIS A 96 9.27 -15.59 -2.22
C HIS A 96 8.55 -16.46 -3.27
N PHE A 97 7.76 -15.87 -4.16
CA PHE A 97 7.04 -16.61 -5.20
C PHE A 97 7.81 -16.78 -6.50
N ASN A 98 8.83 -15.95 -6.73
CA ASN A 98 9.73 -16.03 -7.86
C ASN A 98 11.18 -15.83 -7.37
N PRO A 99 11.93 -16.93 -7.16
CA PRO A 99 13.31 -16.89 -6.65
C PRO A 99 14.29 -16.08 -7.52
N ASP A 100 13.99 -15.87 -8.81
CA ASP A 100 14.83 -15.09 -9.72
C ASP A 100 14.70 -13.57 -9.48
N VAL A 101 13.69 -13.15 -8.70
CA VAL A 101 13.46 -11.75 -8.38
C VAL A 101 14.10 -11.42 -7.03
N SER A 102 15.01 -10.44 -7.03
CA SER A 102 15.58 -9.90 -5.79
C SER A 102 14.51 -9.24 -4.90
N SER A 103 14.54 -9.56 -3.60
CA SER A 103 13.73 -8.94 -2.54
C SER A 103 14.13 -7.50 -2.20
N ALA A 104 15.18 -6.98 -2.82
CA ALA A 104 15.68 -5.63 -2.57
C ALA A 104 14.73 -4.54 -3.10
N CYS A 105 14.66 -3.44 -2.37
CA CYS A 105 13.95 -2.25 -2.81
C CYS A 105 14.51 -1.78 -4.17
N LYS A 106 13.66 -1.63 -5.17
CA LYS A 106 14.14 -1.17 -6.49
C LYS A 106 14.59 0.29 -6.48
N LEU A 107 14.20 1.08 -5.48
CA LEU A 107 14.56 2.50 -5.32
C LEU A 107 15.86 2.69 -4.53
N CYS A 108 15.88 2.38 -3.24
CA CYS A 108 17.05 2.61 -2.38
C CYS A 108 18.01 1.42 -2.28
N LYS A 109 17.71 0.30 -2.93
CA LYS A 109 18.52 -0.92 -2.93
C LYS A 109 18.70 -1.60 -1.56
N THR A 110 17.93 -1.20 -0.55
CA THR A 110 17.84 -1.93 0.72
C THR A 110 17.53 -3.41 0.45
N PRO A 111 18.29 -4.37 1.00
CA PRO A 111 18.20 -5.79 0.62
C PRO A 111 16.83 -6.45 0.82
N ARG A 112 16.00 -5.90 1.71
CA ARG A 112 14.68 -6.42 2.05
C ARG A 112 13.64 -5.29 1.99
N GLU A 113 12.82 -5.27 0.94
CA GLU A 113 11.61 -4.43 0.88
C GLU A 113 10.40 -5.26 1.32
N ASP A 114 10.07 -5.17 2.60
CA ASP A 114 8.79 -5.62 3.18
C ASP A 114 7.69 -4.54 2.99
N ILE A 115 6.49 -4.78 3.54
CA ILE A 115 5.35 -3.85 3.42
C ILE A 115 5.66 -2.52 4.10
N HIS A 116 6.33 -2.55 5.25
CA HIS A 116 6.73 -1.34 5.98
C HIS A 116 7.67 -0.48 5.14
N HIS A 117 8.67 -1.08 4.51
CA HIS A 117 9.60 -0.41 3.61
C HIS A 117 8.97 0.02 2.28
N LEU A 118 8.03 -0.77 1.76
CA LEU A 118 7.29 -0.45 0.55
C LEU A 118 6.56 0.90 0.69
N VAL A 119 5.98 1.18 1.86
CA VAL A 119 5.10 2.33 2.09
C VAL A 119 5.77 3.45 2.89
N ILE A 120 6.49 3.11 3.96
CA ILE A 120 6.85 4.02 5.04
C ILE A 120 8.37 4.27 5.08
N SER A 121 9.18 3.26 5.40
CA SER A 121 10.59 3.47 5.81
C SER A 121 11.59 3.69 4.68
N CYS A 122 11.16 3.64 3.41
CA CYS A 122 12.05 3.88 2.28
C CYS A 122 12.44 5.36 2.18
N PRO A 123 13.75 5.69 2.16
CA PRO A 123 14.21 7.09 2.16
C PRO A 123 13.81 7.88 0.91
N TYR A 124 13.55 7.22 -0.22
CA TYR A 124 13.04 7.89 -1.44
C TYR A 124 11.55 8.24 -1.36
N LYS A 125 10.81 7.60 -0.45
CA LYS A 125 9.37 7.82 -0.24
C LYS A 125 9.12 8.79 0.91
N TRP A 126 10.05 8.86 1.88
CA TRP A 126 9.96 9.73 3.04
C TRP A 126 9.70 11.23 2.74
N PRO A 127 10.33 11.85 1.72
CA PRO A 127 10.04 13.25 1.36
C PRO A 127 8.57 13.49 0.97
N ILE A 128 7.86 12.45 0.51
CA ILE A 128 6.43 12.52 0.17
C ILE A 128 5.61 12.65 1.46
N TRP A 129 5.90 11.78 2.44
CA TRP A 129 5.26 11.83 3.76
C TRP A 129 5.50 13.17 4.43
N GLN A 130 6.76 13.61 4.53
CA GLN A 130 7.11 14.90 5.13
C GLN A 130 6.38 16.06 4.46
N LYS A 131 6.41 16.16 3.12
CA LYS A 131 5.74 17.25 2.40
C LYS A 131 4.22 17.22 2.55
N ALA A 132 3.61 16.04 2.56
CA ALA A 132 2.15 15.92 2.71
C ALA A 132 1.71 16.31 4.12
N LEU A 133 2.41 15.82 5.14
CA LEU A 133 2.07 16.03 6.53
C LEU A 133 2.41 17.44 6.99
N SER A 134 3.57 18.00 6.63
CA SER A 134 3.90 19.39 6.97
C SER A 134 2.95 20.39 6.34
N ARG A 135 2.38 20.07 5.17
CA ARG A 135 1.33 20.89 4.55
C ARG A 135 0.00 20.81 5.30
N PHE A 136 -0.29 19.70 5.97
CA PHE A 136 -1.55 19.48 6.67
C PHE A 136 -1.48 19.88 8.16
N VAL A 137 -0.42 19.49 8.85
CA VAL A 137 -0.12 19.80 10.25
C VAL A 137 1.32 20.34 10.36
N PRO A 138 1.57 21.62 10.03
CA PRO A 138 2.92 22.18 9.97
C PRO A 138 3.64 22.27 11.32
N TYR A 139 2.90 22.19 12.42
CA TYR A 139 3.42 22.30 13.79
C TYR A 139 3.78 20.95 14.42
N LEU A 140 3.55 19.83 13.73
CA LEU A 140 3.97 18.51 14.18
C LEU A 140 5.09 17.96 13.30
N GLU A 141 6.10 17.39 13.96
CA GLU A 141 7.11 16.58 13.30
C GLU A 141 6.71 15.12 13.37
N PHE A 142 6.84 14.42 12.25
CA PHE A 142 6.54 13.00 12.14
C PHE A 142 7.80 12.23 11.83
N ASN A 143 7.95 11.06 12.42
CA ASN A 143 8.93 10.05 12.03
C ASN A 143 8.22 8.84 11.38
N PRO A 144 8.95 7.89 10.77
CA PRO A 144 8.35 6.70 10.15
C PRO A 144 7.40 5.91 11.07
N GLU A 145 7.73 5.78 12.36
CA GLU A 145 6.90 5.04 13.30
C GLU A 145 5.58 5.76 13.59
N ASP A 146 5.57 7.10 13.62
CA ASP A 146 4.30 7.84 13.69
C ASP A 146 3.38 7.50 12.52
N ILE A 147 3.93 7.33 11.31
CA ILE A 147 3.15 6.94 10.13
C ILE A 147 2.62 5.52 10.28
N HIS A 148 3.45 4.61 10.80
CA HIS A 148 3.04 3.25 11.10
C HIS A 148 1.86 3.23 12.09
N GLU A 149 1.94 4.01 13.17
CA GLU A 149 0.88 4.13 14.17
C GLU A 149 -0.39 4.79 13.62
N ILE A 150 -0.28 5.82 12.77
CA ILE A 150 -1.44 6.45 12.11
C ILE A 150 -2.12 5.43 11.19
N LEU A 151 -1.35 4.74 10.34
CA LEU A 151 -1.90 3.82 9.35
C LEU A 151 -2.45 2.54 10.00
N GLY A 152 -1.69 1.94 10.91
CA GLY A 152 -1.93 0.63 11.51
C GLY A 152 -2.81 0.65 12.76
N LYS A 153 -2.77 1.72 13.55
CA LYS A 153 -3.50 1.84 14.82
C LYS A 153 -4.43 3.06 14.90
N MET A 154 -4.58 3.79 13.80
CA MET A 154 -5.42 5.00 13.72
C MET A 154 -5.13 6.02 14.83
N ARG A 155 -3.83 6.14 15.18
CA ARG A 155 -3.34 7.02 16.24
C ARG A 155 -3.90 8.43 16.08
N ARG A 156 -4.25 9.02 17.23
CA ARG A 156 -4.82 10.36 17.30
C ARG A 156 -3.82 11.35 17.90
N TYR A 157 -3.88 12.58 17.41
CA TYR A 157 -3.15 13.73 17.92
C TYR A 157 -4.15 14.77 18.42
N GLU A 158 -3.85 15.40 19.55
CA GLU A 158 -4.65 16.51 20.07
C GLU A 158 -4.58 17.70 19.13
N HIS A 159 -5.67 18.48 19.08
CA HIS A 159 -5.80 19.67 18.22
C HIS A 159 -5.64 19.43 16.70
N VAL A 160 -5.63 18.16 16.26
CA VAL A 160 -5.60 17.77 14.85
C VAL A 160 -6.95 17.20 14.43
N ASP A 161 -7.39 17.52 13.21
CA ASP A 161 -8.51 16.81 12.56
C ASP A 161 -8.05 15.38 12.20
N ASN A 162 -8.19 14.47 13.16
CA ASN A 162 -7.71 13.09 13.08
C ASN A 162 -8.39 12.28 11.95
N THR A 163 -9.61 12.66 11.56
CA THR A 163 -10.30 12.00 10.44
C THR A 163 -9.66 12.40 9.12
N LYS A 164 -9.41 13.70 8.91
CA LYS A 164 -8.71 14.17 7.71
C LYS A 164 -7.25 13.73 7.68
N LEU A 165 -6.56 13.69 8.83
CA LEU A 165 -5.20 13.14 8.93
C LEU A 165 -5.17 11.69 8.44
N LEU A 166 -6.08 10.86 8.92
CA LEU A 166 -6.12 9.44 8.56
C LEU A 166 -6.43 9.25 7.07
N ILE A 167 -7.42 9.98 6.53
CA ILE A 167 -7.74 9.93 5.09
C ILE A 167 -6.56 10.41 4.23
N LEU A 168 -5.90 11.52 4.64
CA LEU A 168 -4.70 12.02 3.99
C LEU A 168 -3.61 10.95 3.96
N SER A 169 -3.32 10.33 5.10
CA SER A 169 -2.29 9.29 5.20
C SER A 169 -2.60 8.08 4.31
N TYR A 170 -3.87 7.66 4.26
CA TYR A 170 -4.30 6.60 3.34
C TYR A 170 -4.18 6.97 1.87
N TYR A 171 -4.41 8.25 1.50
CA TYR A 171 -4.16 8.72 0.14
C TYR A 171 -2.68 8.80 -0.17
N VAL A 172 -1.84 9.28 0.74
CA VAL A 172 -0.37 9.29 0.54
C VAL A 172 0.11 7.86 0.29
N MET A 173 -0.32 6.87 1.09
CA MET A 173 -0.02 5.46 0.86
C MET A 173 -0.48 4.98 -0.53
N LEU A 174 -1.71 5.30 -0.95
CA LEU A 174 -2.22 4.93 -2.28
C LEU A 174 -1.36 5.49 -3.41
N PHE A 175 -1.02 6.77 -3.35
CA PHE A 175 -0.26 7.41 -4.42
C PHE A 175 1.21 7.01 -4.42
N ILE A 176 1.82 6.75 -3.26
CA ILE A 176 3.13 6.11 -3.15
C ILE A 176 3.10 4.75 -3.82
N TRP A 177 2.11 3.91 -3.50
CA TRP A 177 1.96 2.59 -4.07
C TRP A 177 1.79 2.64 -5.59
N ARG A 178 0.92 3.52 -6.11
CA ARG A 178 0.75 3.73 -7.56
C ARG A 178 2.05 4.17 -8.23
N ALA A 179 2.74 5.16 -7.67
CA ALA A 179 4.00 5.66 -8.22
C ALA A 179 5.08 4.57 -8.24
N ARG A 180 5.17 3.77 -7.18
CA ARG A 180 6.10 2.63 -7.10
C ARG A 180 5.86 1.60 -8.21
N TRP A 181 4.62 1.26 -8.51
CA TRP A 181 4.32 0.30 -9.57
C TRP A 181 4.49 0.88 -10.97
N ARG A 182 4.21 2.17 -11.17
CA ARG A 182 4.55 2.87 -12.42
C ARG A 182 6.06 2.91 -12.64
N TYR A 183 6.85 3.05 -11.58
CA TYR A 183 8.30 2.91 -11.68
C TYR A 183 8.72 1.49 -12.11
N ILE A 184 8.08 0.44 -11.59
CA ILE A 184 8.41 -0.95 -11.98
C ILE A 184 8.04 -1.22 -13.43
N PHE A 185 6.79 -0.92 -13.81
CA PHE A 185 6.24 -1.38 -15.09
C PHE A 185 6.48 -0.41 -16.23
N ASP A 186 6.49 0.89 -15.95
CA ASP A 186 6.54 1.94 -16.97
C ASP A 186 7.85 2.75 -16.88
N ASN A 187 8.77 2.41 -15.96
CA ASN A 187 10.02 3.12 -15.68
C ASN A 187 9.84 4.63 -15.41
N ILE A 188 8.68 5.02 -14.85
CA ILE A 188 8.39 6.42 -14.53
C ILE A 188 8.97 6.77 -13.15
N PRO A 189 9.87 7.76 -13.04
CA PRO A 189 10.44 8.16 -11.76
C PRO A 189 9.40 8.69 -10.77
N LEU A 190 9.67 8.51 -9.47
CA LEU A 190 8.84 9.10 -8.43
C LEU A 190 9.08 10.62 -8.38
N SER A 191 8.01 11.40 -8.44
CA SER A 191 8.05 12.85 -8.20
C SER A 191 7.25 13.19 -6.94
N PRO A 192 7.92 13.52 -5.82
CA PRO A 192 7.22 13.84 -4.57
C PRO A 192 6.23 14.99 -4.72
N ILE A 193 6.58 16.01 -5.50
CA ILE A 193 5.72 17.18 -5.72
C ILE A 193 4.42 16.77 -6.42
N HIS A 194 4.52 16.02 -7.53
CA HIS A 194 3.32 15.58 -8.26
C HIS A 194 2.45 14.65 -7.41
N ILE A 195 3.06 13.74 -6.66
CA ILE A 195 2.35 12.83 -5.76
C ILE A 195 1.56 13.62 -4.70
N VAL A 196 2.21 14.55 -4.00
CA VAL A 196 1.56 15.37 -2.97
C VAL A 196 0.44 16.23 -3.59
N THR A 197 0.66 16.83 -4.76
CA THR A 197 -0.39 17.59 -5.46
C THR A 197 -1.61 16.71 -5.74
N SER A 198 -1.43 15.51 -6.30
CA SER A 198 -2.54 14.59 -6.57
C SER A 198 -3.26 14.12 -5.31
N VAL A 199 -2.54 13.93 -4.19
CA VAL A 199 -3.14 13.62 -2.89
C VAL A 199 -4.10 14.73 -2.45
N PHE A 200 -3.65 15.99 -2.45
CA PHE A 200 -4.49 17.13 -2.02
C PHE A 200 -5.61 17.47 -3.00
N GLU A 201 -5.44 17.24 -4.30
CA GLU A 201 -6.54 17.31 -5.27
C GLU A 201 -7.63 16.29 -4.95
N LYS A 202 -7.27 15.02 -4.70
CA LYS A 202 -8.24 13.99 -4.34
C LYS A 202 -8.87 14.23 -2.98
N LEU A 203 -8.10 14.71 -1.99
CA LEU A 203 -8.64 15.04 -0.67
C LEU A 203 -9.71 16.13 -0.78
N ARG A 204 -9.45 17.21 -1.54
CA ARG A 204 -10.42 18.30 -1.74
C ARG A 204 -11.71 17.84 -2.39
N LEU A 205 -11.61 17.08 -3.49
CA LEU A 205 -12.78 16.60 -4.24
C LEU A 205 -13.71 15.72 -3.40
N TYR A 206 -13.15 14.92 -2.48
CA TYR A 206 -13.94 14.01 -1.63
C TYR A 206 -14.47 14.67 -0.36
N LEU A 207 -13.87 15.76 0.12
CA LEU A 207 -14.38 16.51 1.27
C LEU A 207 -15.53 17.47 0.91
N GLN A 208 -15.75 17.73 -0.39
CA GLN A 208 -16.84 18.58 -0.89
C GLN A 208 -18.14 17.80 -1.21
N GLN A 209 -18.18 16.48 -0.95
CA GLN A 209 -19.30 15.56 -1.22
C GLN A 209 -19.92 14.99 0.07
#